data_AF-A0A7S4A0R5-F1
#
_entry.id   AF-A0A7S4A0R5-F1
#
_cell.length_a   1.000
_cell.length_b   1.000
_cell.length_c   1.000
_cell.angle_alpha   90.00
_cell.angle_beta   90.00
_cell.angle_gamma   90.00
#
_symmetry.space_group_name_H-M   'P 1'
#
loop_
_entity.id
_entity.type
_entity.pdbx_description
1 polymer ?
#
loop_
_entity_poly.entity_id
_entity_poly.type
_entity_poly.pdbx_seq_one_letter_code
_entity_poly.pdbx_strand_id
1 'polypeptide(L)'
;MSLKDEKVLLKEIDQLKQSKKLVSHLAANNDSISSERKSSQSISEHLSAKNAELDVLKKKIEEQKQILDSLNEANSERRAVLPALFKDKDALRKEKQAKVETIKALRAEFRTLENEFRAHQREVRRVRNEARKAEDEARKAELEKRQQEAEAEELKRVPYEEEMELCEYLSNYLETTYGKHVNHDSQINSDEADISLAGEFEGLVLSGKNAGRDHEDDYLSLNKTTGKKKGRGKKKGGLKINEKIMLVPETIEMFALLELEPPSTINGVSDTVKKLQEKKTWFCTLPRGKVPSLRDKQRADEAKQKTSRRDHGDFNEKSSAPTSKTSVRGIKVKGFNAADLSAVDDAFPSLPGANPKKDTGAAQQTKVSD
;
A
#
# COMPACT_ATOMS: atom_id res chain seq x y z
N MET A 1 -90.72 126.70 -45.86
CA MET A 1 -91.31 125.44 -45.34
C MET A 1 -92.66 125.77 -44.71
N SER A 2 -93.70 124.95 -44.91
CA SER A 2 -95.03 125.13 -44.30
C SER A 2 -95.14 124.31 -43.00
N LEU A 3 -95.96 124.79 -42.04
CA LEU A 3 -96.15 124.14 -40.72
C LEU A 3 -96.67 122.69 -40.80
N LYS A 4 -97.32 122.29 -41.90
CA LYS A 4 -97.81 120.92 -42.09
C LYS A 4 -96.66 119.97 -42.45
N ASP A 5 -95.73 120.42 -43.29
CA ASP A 5 -94.56 119.65 -43.70
C ASP A 5 -93.64 119.41 -42.49
N GLU A 6 -93.53 120.40 -41.62
CA GLU A 6 -92.73 120.34 -40.40
C GLU A 6 -93.24 119.29 -39.39
N LYS A 7 -94.57 119.12 -39.25
CA LYS A 7 -95.17 118.08 -38.40
C LYS A 7 -95.01 116.67 -38.97
N VAL A 8 -95.01 116.51 -40.29
CA VAL A 8 -94.76 115.22 -40.96
C VAL A 8 -93.30 114.82 -40.75
N LEU A 9 -92.37 115.78 -40.94
CA LEU A 9 -90.94 115.57 -40.68
C LEU A 9 -90.68 115.18 -39.22
N LEU A 10 -91.38 115.77 -38.25
CA LEU A 10 -91.24 115.38 -36.83
C LEU A 10 -91.67 113.93 -36.55
N LYS A 11 -92.78 113.47 -37.14
CA LYS A 11 -93.22 112.07 -37.01
C LYS A 11 -92.26 111.11 -37.68
N GLU A 12 -91.76 111.47 -38.85
CA GLU A 12 -90.75 110.71 -39.56
C GLU A 12 -89.45 110.62 -38.74
N ILE A 13 -89.01 111.73 -38.12
CA ILE A 13 -87.86 111.75 -37.20
C ILE A 13 -88.07 110.79 -36.02
N ASP A 14 -89.25 110.78 -35.38
CA ASP A 14 -89.51 109.88 -34.25
C ASP A 14 -89.61 108.41 -34.66
N GLN A 15 -90.19 108.13 -35.84
CA GLN A 15 -90.19 106.78 -36.43
C GLN A 15 -88.77 106.33 -36.78
N LEU A 16 -87.94 107.23 -37.30
CA LEU A 16 -86.51 106.98 -37.57
C LEU A 16 -85.70 106.78 -36.28
N LYS A 17 -86.04 107.45 -35.17
CA LYS A 17 -85.43 107.17 -33.86
C LYS A 17 -85.80 105.78 -33.33
N GLN A 18 -87.05 105.35 -33.51
CA GLN A 18 -87.48 104.00 -33.12
C GLN A 18 -86.85 102.93 -34.00
N SER A 19 -86.77 103.14 -35.32
CA SER A 19 -86.09 102.22 -36.23
C SER A 19 -84.59 102.14 -35.91
N LYS A 20 -83.94 103.25 -35.56
CA LYS A 20 -82.54 103.26 -35.08
C LYS A 20 -82.35 102.40 -33.82
N LYS A 21 -83.28 102.46 -32.86
CA LYS A 21 -83.23 101.60 -31.66
C LYS A 21 -83.43 100.12 -31.99
N LEU A 22 -84.37 99.79 -32.87
CA LEU A 22 -84.58 98.41 -33.33
C LEU A 22 -83.34 97.87 -34.08
N VAL A 23 -82.74 98.67 -34.97
CA VAL A 23 -81.50 98.30 -35.67
C VAL A 23 -80.34 98.09 -34.67
N SER A 24 -80.22 98.94 -33.65
CA SER A 24 -79.23 98.74 -32.58
C SER A 24 -79.46 97.45 -31.79
N HIS A 25 -80.72 97.09 -31.50
CA HIS A 25 -81.05 95.85 -30.80
C HIS A 25 -80.82 94.62 -31.70
N LEU A 26 -81.13 94.71 -32.99
CA LEU A 26 -80.83 93.65 -33.95
C LEU A 26 -79.31 93.47 -34.13
N ALA A 27 -78.54 94.55 -34.11
CA ALA A 27 -77.08 94.50 -34.10
C ALA A 27 -76.55 93.77 -32.84
N ALA A 28 -77.03 94.16 -31.65
CA ALA A 28 -76.64 93.49 -30.39
C ALA A 28 -77.05 92.00 -30.37
N ASN A 29 -78.24 91.66 -30.87
CA ASN A 29 -78.68 90.27 -31.00
C ASN A 29 -77.80 89.49 -32.00
N ASN A 30 -77.46 90.08 -33.15
CA ASN A 30 -76.56 89.45 -34.11
C ASN A 30 -75.15 89.23 -33.52
N ASP A 31 -74.65 90.16 -32.70
CA ASP A 31 -73.38 90.00 -31.99
C ASP A 31 -73.44 88.86 -30.97
N SER A 32 -74.56 88.72 -30.23
CA SER A 32 -74.77 87.61 -29.28
C SER A 32 -74.92 86.25 -29.98
N ILE A 33 -75.63 86.19 -31.10
CA ILE A 33 -75.75 84.97 -31.90
C ILE A 33 -74.39 84.60 -32.51
N SER A 34 -73.60 85.59 -32.93
CA SER A 34 -72.24 85.39 -33.42
C SER A 34 -71.31 84.84 -32.34
N SER A 35 -71.38 85.35 -31.11
CA SER A 35 -70.58 84.82 -30.00
C SER A 35 -71.02 83.42 -29.59
N GLU A 36 -72.33 83.14 -29.55
CA GLU A 36 -72.87 81.84 -29.21
C GLU A 36 -72.54 80.79 -30.29
N ARG A 37 -72.61 81.16 -31.58
CA ARG A 37 -72.14 80.31 -32.69
C ARG A 37 -70.66 79.96 -32.57
N LYS A 38 -69.81 80.93 -32.21
CA LYS A 38 -68.37 80.68 -31.95
C LYS A 38 -68.16 79.73 -30.78
N SER A 39 -68.94 79.87 -29.71
CA SER A 39 -68.88 78.97 -28.55
C SER A 39 -69.38 77.55 -28.89
N SER A 40 -70.42 77.43 -29.72
CA SER A 40 -70.90 76.13 -30.18
C SER A 40 -69.89 75.44 -31.10
N GLN A 41 -69.19 76.20 -31.93
CA GLN A 41 -68.09 75.70 -32.76
C GLN A 41 -66.93 75.20 -31.89
N SER A 42 -66.49 75.98 -30.89
CA SER A 42 -65.41 75.55 -30.00
C SER A 42 -65.79 74.32 -29.18
N ILE A 43 -67.02 74.23 -28.67
CA ILE A 43 -67.52 73.05 -27.97
C ILE A 43 -67.53 71.83 -28.90
N SER A 44 -67.98 71.98 -30.14
CA SER A 44 -67.97 70.89 -31.13
C SER A 44 -66.56 70.42 -31.44
N GLU A 45 -65.59 71.33 -31.55
CA GLU A 45 -64.18 71.00 -31.75
C GLU A 45 -63.58 70.27 -30.53
N HIS A 46 -63.92 70.69 -29.31
CA HIS A 46 -63.49 69.99 -28.11
C HIS A 46 -64.11 68.59 -28.00
N LEU A 47 -65.38 68.44 -28.40
CA LEU A 47 -66.09 67.15 -28.37
C LEU A 47 -65.49 66.18 -29.40
N SER A 48 -65.17 66.66 -30.61
CA SER A 48 -64.51 65.85 -31.63
C SER A 48 -63.10 65.45 -31.20
N ALA A 49 -62.32 66.36 -30.61
CA ALA A 49 -60.99 66.06 -30.07
C ALA A 49 -61.04 65.02 -28.94
N LYS A 50 -62.00 65.14 -28.00
CA LYS A 50 -62.17 64.18 -26.91
C LYS A 50 -62.66 62.81 -27.39
N ASN A 51 -63.53 62.76 -28.40
CA ASN A 51 -63.92 61.51 -29.02
C ASN A 51 -62.74 60.81 -29.70
N ALA A 52 -61.86 61.56 -30.37
CA ALA A 52 -60.64 61.01 -30.95
C ALA A 52 -59.70 60.44 -29.87
N GLU A 53 -59.52 61.13 -28.73
CA GLU A 53 -58.77 60.61 -27.58
C GLU A 53 -59.40 59.32 -27.01
N LEU A 54 -60.73 59.28 -26.86
CA LEU A 54 -61.44 58.10 -26.39
C LEU A 54 -61.27 56.90 -27.32
N ASP A 55 -61.27 57.11 -28.63
CA ASP A 55 -61.05 56.03 -29.59
C ASP A 55 -59.62 55.48 -29.54
N VAL A 56 -58.62 56.34 -29.29
CA VAL A 56 -57.24 55.90 -29.01
C VAL A 56 -57.17 55.11 -27.71
N LEU A 57 -57.84 55.55 -26.64
CA LEU A 57 -57.86 54.84 -25.37
C LEU A 57 -58.58 53.49 -25.46
N LYS A 58 -59.70 53.41 -26.18
CA LYS A 58 -60.40 52.14 -26.45
C LYS A 58 -59.49 51.15 -27.16
N LYS A 59 -58.73 51.59 -28.17
CA LYS A 59 -57.74 50.74 -28.85
C LYS A 59 -56.68 50.21 -27.89
N LYS A 60 -56.11 51.07 -27.04
CA LYS A 60 -55.13 50.66 -26.02
C LYS A 60 -55.71 49.67 -25.00
N ILE A 61 -56.96 49.88 -24.58
CA ILE A 61 -57.66 48.96 -23.67
C ILE A 61 -57.84 47.60 -24.34
N GLU A 62 -58.22 47.56 -25.62
CA GLU A 62 -58.39 46.30 -26.35
C GLU A 62 -57.06 45.58 -26.54
N GLU A 63 -55.99 46.29 -26.88
CA GLU A 63 -54.62 45.75 -26.93
C GLU A 63 -54.19 45.17 -25.58
N GLN A 64 -54.43 45.88 -24.48
CA GLN A 64 -54.10 45.41 -23.13
C GLN A 64 -54.93 44.19 -22.70
N LYS A 65 -56.21 44.12 -23.09
CA LYS A 65 -57.06 42.94 -22.86
C LYS A 65 -56.53 41.72 -23.60
N GLN A 66 -56.17 41.87 -24.87
CA GLN A 66 -55.57 40.79 -25.65
C GLN A 66 -54.28 40.26 -25.00
N ILE A 67 -53.44 41.17 -24.48
CA ILE A 67 -52.24 40.77 -23.73
C ILE A 67 -52.63 40.00 -22.46
N LEU A 68 -53.60 40.48 -21.70
CA LEU A 68 -54.02 39.85 -20.44
C LEU A 68 -54.63 38.46 -20.69
N ASP A 69 -55.44 38.31 -21.74
CA ASP A 69 -56.03 37.03 -22.14
C ASP A 69 -54.94 36.04 -22.57
N SER A 70 -53.95 36.49 -23.36
CA SER A 70 -52.81 35.64 -23.75
C SER A 70 -51.98 35.18 -22.55
N LEU A 71 -51.75 36.05 -21.57
CA LEU A 71 -51.02 35.71 -20.34
C LEU A 71 -51.83 34.77 -19.44
N ASN A 72 -53.14 34.95 -19.36
CA ASN A 72 -54.01 34.06 -18.60
C ASN A 72 -54.05 32.66 -19.21
N GLU A 73 -54.14 32.56 -20.53
CA GLU A 73 -54.10 31.27 -21.23
C GLU A 73 -52.77 30.55 -20.97
N ALA A 74 -51.64 31.24 -21.20
CA ALA A 74 -50.30 30.69 -20.94
C ALA A 74 -50.09 30.27 -19.48
N ASN A 75 -50.65 31.02 -18.51
CA ASN A 75 -50.61 30.64 -17.10
C ASN A 75 -51.50 29.45 -16.78
N SER A 76 -52.66 29.32 -17.45
CA SER A 76 -53.57 28.20 -17.27
C SER A 76 -52.95 26.89 -17.76
N GLU A 77 -52.29 26.91 -18.92
CA GLU A 77 -51.55 25.77 -19.48
C GLU A 77 -50.43 25.33 -18.54
N ARG A 78 -49.62 26.28 -18.07
CA ARG A 78 -48.55 26.00 -17.09
C ARG A 78 -49.10 25.38 -15.81
N ARG A 79 -50.21 25.91 -15.30
CA ARG A 79 -50.85 25.42 -14.08
C ARG A 79 -51.45 24.03 -14.27
N ALA A 80 -51.90 23.69 -15.48
CA ALA A 80 -52.40 22.35 -15.80
C ALA A 80 -51.29 21.29 -15.79
N VAL A 81 -50.06 21.65 -16.16
CA VAL A 81 -48.90 20.73 -16.17
C VAL A 81 -48.32 20.48 -14.77
N LEU A 82 -48.41 21.45 -13.86
CA LEU A 82 -47.83 21.35 -12.50
C LEU A 82 -48.29 20.11 -11.70
N PRO A 83 -49.59 19.74 -11.65
CA PRO A 83 -50.03 18.52 -10.97
C PRO A 83 -49.37 17.24 -11.47
N ALA A 84 -49.14 17.11 -12.78
CA ALA A 84 -48.45 15.95 -13.35
C ALA A 84 -46.99 15.92 -12.89
N LEU A 85 -46.27 17.04 -12.98
CA LEU A 85 -44.88 17.15 -12.51
C LEU A 85 -44.74 16.86 -11.01
N PHE A 86 -45.71 17.26 -10.19
CA PHE A 86 -45.70 16.92 -8.76
C PHE A 86 -45.89 15.42 -8.51
N LYS A 87 -46.79 14.76 -9.26
CA LYS A 87 -46.95 13.30 -9.19
C LYS A 87 -45.67 12.57 -9.59
N ASP A 88 -45.03 13.00 -10.67
CA ASP A 88 -43.77 12.41 -11.16
C ASP A 88 -42.63 12.61 -10.15
N LYS A 89 -42.50 13.82 -9.60
CA LYS A 89 -41.53 14.13 -8.54
C LYS A 89 -41.74 13.23 -7.32
N ASP A 90 -42.98 13.05 -6.88
CA ASP A 90 -43.30 12.23 -5.71
C ASP A 90 -43.08 10.73 -5.98
N ALA A 91 -43.36 10.27 -7.21
CA ALA A 91 -43.04 8.90 -7.64
C ALA A 91 -41.52 8.65 -7.64
N LEU A 92 -40.73 9.52 -8.28
CA LEU A 92 -39.28 9.44 -8.30
C LEU A 92 -38.68 9.53 -6.89
N ARG A 93 -39.27 10.34 -6.00
CA ARG A 93 -38.84 10.44 -4.61
C ARG A 93 -39.05 9.11 -3.87
N LYS A 94 -40.19 8.43 -4.07
CA LYS A 94 -40.47 7.12 -3.48
C LYS A 94 -39.51 6.06 -4.01
N GLU A 95 -39.28 6.00 -5.31
CA GLU A 95 -38.31 5.06 -5.90
C GLU A 95 -36.89 5.28 -5.37
N LYS A 96 -36.46 6.54 -5.26
CA LYS A 96 -35.17 6.89 -4.68
C LYS A 96 -35.08 6.44 -3.22
N GLN A 97 -36.12 6.67 -2.42
CA GLN A 97 -36.16 6.23 -1.01
C GLN A 97 -36.06 4.71 -0.91
N ALA A 98 -36.82 3.97 -1.71
CA ALA A 98 -36.75 2.51 -1.75
C ALA A 98 -35.34 2.00 -2.09
N LYS A 99 -34.69 2.58 -3.12
CA LYS A 99 -33.30 2.23 -3.48
C LYS A 99 -32.29 2.58 -2.38
N VAL A 100 -32.50 3.68 -1.66
CA VAL A 100 -31.61 4.05 -0.54
C VAL A 100 -31.80 3.09 0.63
N GLU A 101 -33.02 2.66 0.92
CA GLU A 101 -33.32 1.69 1.96
C GLU A 101 -32.72 0.32 1.65
N THR A 102 -32.80 -0.15 0.40
CA THR A 102 -32.15 -1.41 0.00
C THR A 102 -30.63 -1.34 0.10
N ILE A 103 -30.01 -0.22 -0.32
CA ILE A 103 -28.56 -0.01 -0.13
C ILE A 103 -28.19 -0.01 1.35
N LYS A 104 -29.01 0.61 2.20
CA LYS A 104 -28.77 0.64 3.64
C LYS A 104 -28.86 -0.76 4.26
N ALA A 105 -29.85 -1.56 3.86
CA ALA A 105 -30.01 -2.94 4.30
C ALA A 105 -28.80 -3.80 3.88
N LEU A 106 -28.42 -3.77 2.59
CA LEU A 106 -27.25 -4.50 2.09
C LEU A 106 -25.95 -4.11 2.80
N ARG A 107 -25.76 -2.81 3.09
CA ARG A 107 -24.59 -2.35 3.85
C ARG A 107 -24.62 -2.82 5.30
N ALA A 108 -25.80 -2.91 5.92
CA ALA A 108 -25.94 -3.43 7.27
C ALA A 108 -25.60 -4.93 7.31
N GLU A 109 -26.16 -5.72 6.39
CA GLU A 109 -25.88 -7.14 6.24
C GLU A 109 -24.40 -7.42 5.94
N PHE A 110 -23.78 -6.64 5.06
CA PHE A 110 -22.36 -6.76 4.78
C PHE A 110 -21.51 -6.48 6.03
N ARG A 111 -21.86 -5.45 6.81
CA ARG A 111 -21.14 -5.14 8.06
C ARG A 111 -21.31 -6.22 9.11
N THR A 112 -22.49 -6.84 9.24
CA THR A 112 -22.69 -7.94 10.20
C THR A 112 -21.84 -9.14 9.81
N LEU A 113 -21.87 -9.54 8.53
CA LEU A 113 -21.04 -10.65 8.02
C LEU A 113 -19.55 -10.36 8.14
N GLU A 114 -19.11 -9.13 7.85
CA GLU A 114 -17.70 -8.73 8.00
C GLU A 114 -17.26 -8.77 9.47
N ASN A 115 -18.13 -8.34 10.39
CA ASN A 115 -17.85 -8.41 11.83
C ASN A 115 -17.74 -9.85 12.32
N GLU A 116 -18.63 -10.75 11.87
CA GLU A 116 -18.60 -12.18 12.16
C GLU A 116 -17.31 -12.82 11.62
N PHE A 117 -16.97 -12.56 10.37
CA PHE A 117 -15.74 -13.05 9.76
C PHE A 117 -14.49 -12.56 10.50
N ARG A 118 -14.45 -11.28 10.87
CA ARG A 118 -13.35 -10.71 11.66
C ARG A 118 -13.29 -11.31 13.06
N ALA A 119 -14.43 -11.60 13.69
CA ALA A 119 -14.48 -12.27 14.98
C ALA A 119 -13.91 -13.69 14.88
N HIS A 120 -14.33 -14.45 13.87
CA HIS A 120 -13.79 -15.78 13.60
C HIS A 120 -12.27 -15.74 13.34
N GLN A 121 -11.79 -14.79 12.52
CA GLN A 121 -10.35 -14.63 12.31
C GLN A 121 -9.57 -14.30 13.59
N ARG A 122 -10.12 -13.45 14.46
CA ARG A 122 -9.49 -13.14 15.76
C ARG A 122 -9.41 -14.39 16.62
N GLU A 123 -10.46 -15.20 16.64
CA GLU A 123 -10.49 -16.44 17.42
C GLU A 123 -9.48 -17.46 16.89
N VAL A 124 -9.41 -17.67 15.57
CA VAL A 124 -8.40 -18.55 14.97
C VAL A 124 -6.97 -18.08 15.29
N ARG A 125 -6.72 -16.77 15.23
CA ARG A 125 -5.41 -16.22 15.63
C ARG A 125 -5.15 -16.41 17.12
N ARG A 126 -6.16 -16.25 17.98
CA ARG A 126 -6.05 -16.47 19.43
C ARG A 126 -5.64 -17.92 19.72
N VAL A 127 -6.36 -18.89 19.15
CA VAL A 127 -6.08 -20.32 19.30
C VAL A 127 -4.68 -20.68 18.80
N ARG A 128 -4.28 -20.19 17.61
CA ARG A 128 -2.93 -20.44 17.07
C ARG A 128 -1.83 -19.83 17.95
N ASN A 129 -2.05 -18.61 18.45
CA ASN A 129 -1.08 -17.96 19.32
C ASN A 129 -0.96 -18.67 20.67
N GLU A 130 -2.08 -19.15 21.21
CA GLU A 130 -2.11 -19.94 22.46
C GLU A 130 -1.37 -21.27 22.28
N ALA A 131 -1.61 -21.99 21.18
CA ALA A 131 -0.88 -23.22 20.84
C ALA A 131 0.63 -22.97 20.66
N ARG A 132 1.02 -21.91 19.95
CA ARG A 132 2.44 -21.55 19.78
C ARG A 132 3.10 -21.19 21.10
N LYS A 133 2.42 -20.40 21.93
CA LYS A 133 2.94 -20.03 23.26
C LYS A 133 3.18 -21.27 24.12
N ALA A 134 2.24 -22.20 24.15
CA ALA A 134 2.39 -23.46 24.87
C ALA A 134 3.59 -24.29 24.36
N GLU A 135 3.77 -24.38 23.03
CA GLU A 135 4.92 -25.07 22.43
C GLU A 135 6.26 -24.38 22.76
N ASP A 136 6.30 -23.05 22.68
CA ASP A 136 7.50 -22.27 22.99
C ASP A 136 7.85 -22.34 24.48
N GLU A 137 6.84 -22.33 25.38
CA GLU A 137 7.02 -22.53 26.81
C GLU A 137 7.53 -23.95 27.12
N ALA A 138 7.02 -24.98 26.45
CA ALA A 138 7.53 -26.35 26.58
C ALA A 138 8.98 -26.48 26.09
N ARG A 139 9.31 -25.88 24.95
CA ARG A 139 10.68 -25.87 24.41
C ARG A 139 11.64 -25.12 25.33
N LYS A 140 11.21 -23.98 25.89
CA LYS A 140 12.01 -23.24 26.86
C LYS A 140 12.25 -24.05 28.12
N ALA A 141 11.23 -24.72 28.66
CA ALA A 141 11.38 -25.57 29.83
C ALA A 141 12.33 -26.77 29.57
N GLU A 142 12.32 -27.35 28.38
CA GLU A 142 13.27 -28.40 27.99
C GLU A 142 14.71 -27.86 27.88
N LEU A 143 14.89 -26.70 27.25
CA LEU A 143 16.20 -26.07 27.13
C LEU A 143 16.75 -25.63 28.49
N GLU A 144 15.91 -25.08 29.37
CA GLU A 144 16.31 -24.71 30.73
C GLU A 144 16.73 -25.93 31.54
N LYS A 145 16.03 -27.06 31.42
CA LYS A 145 16.47 -28.33 32.04
C LYS A 145 17.81 -28.79 31.51
N ARG A 146 18.00 -28.78 30.19
CA ARG A 146 19.27 -29.16 29.56
C ARG A 146 20.42 -28.24 29.96
N GLN A 147 20.15 -26.94 30.09
CA GLN A 147 21.13 -25.96 30.59
C GLN A 147 21.48 -26.24 32.05
N GLN A 148 20.49 -26.50 32.90
CA GLN A 148 20.72 -26.85 34.31
C GLN A 148 21.51 -28.17 34.45
N GLU A 149 21.25 -29.17 33.60
CA GLU A 149 22.02 -30.42 33.55
C GLU A 149 23.46 -30.17 33.11
N ALA A 150 23.68 -29.37 32.06
CA ALA A 150 25.01 -29.00 31.60
C ALA A 150 25.78 -28.19 32.65
N GLU A 151 25.14 -27.24 33.33
CA GLU A 151 25.73 -26.48 34.43
C GLU A 151 26.07 -27.38 35.62
N ALA A 152 25.21 -28.37 35.92
CA ALA A 152 25.48 -29.36 36.96
C ALA A 152 26.64 -30.31 36.60
N GLU A 153 26.80 -30.64 35.31
CA GLU A 153 27.94 -31.41 34.80
C GLU A 153 29.23 -30.59 34.80
N GLU A 154 29.18 -29.31 34.40
CA GLU A 154 30.32 -28.39 34.45
C GLU A 154 30.76 -28.09 35.90
N LEU A 155 29.82 -28.07 36.85
CA LEU A 155 30.13 -27.93 38.27
C LEU A 155 30.80 -29.19 38.84
N LYS A 156 30.43 -30.38 38.35
CA LYS A 156 31.10 -31.65 38.68
C LYS A 156 32.47 -31.78 38.02
N ARG A 157 32.68 -31.18 36.85
CA ARG A 157 33.97 -31.18 36.16
C ARG A 157 35.04 -30.50 36.99
N VAL A 158 36.22 -31.13 37.09
CA VAL A 158 37.36 -30.59 37.84
C VAL A 158 37.89 -29.33 37.13
N PRO A 159 38.26 -28.26 37.86
CA PRO A 159 38.88 -27.09 37.24
C PRO A 159 40.12 -27.49 36.44
N TYR A 160 40.28 -26.93 35.23
CA TYR A 160 41.46 -27.11 34.37
C TYR A 160 41.76 -28.55 33.93
N GLU A 161 40.74 -29.41 33.83
CA GLU A 161 40.91 -30.82 33.41
C GLU A 161 41.60 -30.97 32.04
N GLU A 162 41.22 -30.16 31.04
CA GLU A 162 41.77 -30.25 29.68
C GLU A 162 43.25 -29.85 29.64
N GLU A 163 43.65 -28.87 30.43
CA GLU A 163 45.04 -28.44 30.61
C GLU A 163 45.88 -29.50 31.29
N MET A 164 45.33 -30.14 32.33
CA MET A 164 46.00 -31.22 33.05
C MET A 164 46.18 -32.46 32.18
N GLU A 165 45.14 -32.85 31.44
CA GLU A 165 45.18 -33.94 30.47
C GLU A 165 46.16 -33.64 29.33
N LEU A 166 46.23 -32.39 28.86
CA LEU A 166 47.18 -31.98 27.84
C LEU A 166 48.63 -32.02 28.35
N CYS A 167 48.88 -31.56 29.58
CA CYS A 167 50.18 -31.68 30.21
C CYS A 167 50.60 -33.16 30.40
N GLU A 168 49.65 -34.03 30.77
CA GLU A 168 49.89 -35.47 30.92
C GLU A 168 50.12 -36.17 29.58
N TYR A 169 49.31 -35.86 28.56
CA TYR A 169 49.48 -36.36 27.20
C TYR A 169 50.83 -35.95 26.61
N LEU A 170 51.23 -34.68 26.76
CA LEU A 170 52.53 -34.22 26.27
C LEU A 170 53.70 -34.84 27.04
N SER A 171 53.54 -35.05 28.35
CA SER A 171 54.55 -35.76 29.15
C SER A 171 54.71 -37.20 28.69
N ASN A 172 53.58 -37.92 28.54
CA ASN A 172 53.56 -39.31 28.07
C ASN A 172 54.06 -39.43 26.62
N TYR A 173 53.70 -38.50 25.74
CA TYR A 173 54.18 -38.47 24.35
C TYR A 173 55.70 -38.30 24.30
N LEU A 174 56.26 -37.34 25.05
CA LEU A 174 57.70 -37.11 25.10
C LEU A 174 58.45 -38.30 25.73
N GLU A 175 57.91 -38.89 26.78
CA GLU A 175 58.50 -40.07 27.44
C GLU A 175 58.44 -41.33 26.55
N THR A 176 57.33 -41.58 25.85
CA THR A 176 57.18 -42.77 25.00
C THR A 176 57.95 -42.68 23.69
N THR A 177 58.01 -41.49 23.07
CA THR A 177 58.66 -41.29 21.76
C THR A 177 60.16 -41.04 21.88
N TYR A 178 60.61 -40.30 22.90
CA TYR A 178 62.02 -39.91 23.06
C TYR A 178 62.65 -40.42 24.36
N GLY A 179 61.87 -40.85 25.35
CA GLY A 179 62.40 -41.46 26.59
C GLY A 179 63.08 -42.82 26.37
N LYS A 180 62.79 -43.50 25.25
CA LYS A 180 63.62 -44.61 24.75
C LYS A 180 64.99 -44.11 24.30
N HIS A 181 65.08 -42.99 23.58
CA HIS A 181 66.34 -42.42 23.07
C HIS A 181 67.23 -41.76 24.14
N VAL A 182 66.71 -41.44 25.31
CA VAL A 182 67.52 -41.00 26.47
C VAL A 182 68.14 -42.21 27.20
N ASN A 183 67.63 -43.42 26.98
CA ASN A 183 68.16 -44.67 27.57
C ASN A 183 68.72 -45.66 26.53
N HIS A 184 68.84 -45.27 25.26
CA HIS A 184 69.25 -46.16 24.17
C HIS A 184 70.76 -46.12 23.93
N ASP A 185 71.54 -46.56 24.93
CA ASP A 185 72.83 -47.22 24.67
C ASP A 185 72.71 -48.75 24.78
N SER A 186 71.49 -49.29 24.65
CA SER A 186 71.27 -50.73 24.59
C SER A 186 70.00 -51.14 23.83
N GLN A 187 70.22 -51.92 22.76
CA GLN A 187 69.31 -52.91 22.13
C GLN A 187 68.07 -52.35 21.41
N ILE A 188 68.08 -52.19 20.08
CA ILE A 188 67.99 -53.24 19.03
C ILE A 188 66.85 -54.25 19.26
N ASN A 189 65.77 -54.00 18.50
CA ASN A 189 64.82 -54.93 17.86
C ASN A 189 63.99 -55.88 18.76
N SER A 190 62.70 -55.56 18.87
CA SER A 190 61.63 -56.57 18.99
C SER A 190 60.47 -56.21 18.06
N ASP A 191 60.37 -57.05 17.03
CA ASP A 191 59.22 -57.53 16.27
C ASP A 191 57.89 -56.77 16.29
N GLU A 192 57.45 -56.49 15.05
CA GLU A 192 56.12 -56.13 14.60
C GLU A 192 55.11 -57.24 14.95
N ALA A 193 53.98 -56.86 15.55
CA ALA A 193 52.78 -57.69 15.61
C ALA A 193 51.59 -56.86 15.10
N ASP A 194 51.25 -57.10 13.83
CA ASP A 194 50.04 -56.62 13.18
C ASP A 194 48.80 -57.20 13.88
N ILE A 195 47.94 -56.33 14.41
CA ILE A 195 46.58 -56.69 14.84
C ILE A 195 45.61 -56.15 13.78
N SER A 196 45.12 -57.07 12.95
CA SER A 196 44.03 -56.83 12.01
C SER A 196 42.70 -56.83 12.77
N LEU A 197 42.11 -55.66 13.01
CA LEU A 197 40.74 -55.53 13.50
C LEU A 197 39.82 -55.13 12.34
N ALA A 198 39.35 -56.12 11.58
CA ALA A 198 38.27 -55.95 10.61
C ALA A 198 36.94 -56.05 11.37
N GLY A 199 36.39 -54.90 11.77
CA GLY A 199 35.00 -54.77 12.23
C GLY A 199 34.13 -54.27 11.09
N GLU A 200 33.26 -55.14 10.60
CA GLU A 200 32.25 -54.84 9.57
C GLU A 200 31.26 -53.77 10.08
N PHE A 201 31.34 -52.57 9.52
CA PHE A 201 30.32 -51.53 9.71
C PHE A 201 29.15 -51.81 8.76
N GLU A 202 28.18 -52.58 9.24
CA GLU A 202 26.94 -52.89 8.56
C GLU A 202 25.98 -51.70 8.67
N GLY A 203 25.97 -50.80 7.66
CA GLY A 203 25.08 -49.63 7.72
C GLY A 203 25.13 -48.61 6.59
N LEU A 204 25.73 -48.92 5.43
CA LEU A 204 25.73 -47.98 4.29
C LEU A 204 25.46 -48.71 2.96
N VAL A 205 24.19 -48.97 2.69
CA VAL A 205 23.72 -49.45 1.38
C VAL A 205 23.53 -48.25 0.46
N LEU A 206 24.50 -48.00 -0.42
CA LEU A 206 24.28 -47.16 -1.60
C LEU A 206 23.39 -47.95 -2.57
N SER A 207 22.15 -47.50 -2.73
CA SER A 207 21.20 -48.04 -3.72
C SER A 207 21.82 -48.03 -5.11
N GLY A 208 21.93 -49.22 -5.69
CA GLY A 208 22.47 -49.44 -7.01
C GLY A 208 21.66 -48.77 -8.12
N LYS A 209 22.41 -48.26 -9.09
CA LYS A 209 22.18 -48.29 -10.54
C LYS A 209 20.87 -48.99 -10.93
N ASN A 210 19.87 -48.19 -11.26
CA ASN A 210 18.98 -48.32 -12.43
C ASN A 210 18.08 -47.08 -12.48
N ALA A 211 18.66 -45.93 -12.81
CA ALA A 211 17.92 -44.76 -13.26
C ALA A 211 18.07 -44.68 -14.79
N GLY A 212 16.99 -45.01 -15.48
CA GLY A 212 16.82 -44.61 -16.87
C GLY A 212 16.64 -43.10 -16.93
N ARG A 213 17.54 -42.45 -17.68
CA ARG A 213 17.41 -41.18 -18.40
C ARG A 213 16.30 -40.24 -17.91
N ASP A 214 16.71 -39.12 -17.33
CA ASP A 214 16.36 -37.84 -17.95
C ASP A 214 17.48 -36.82 -17.78
N HIS A 215 17.55 -35.94 -18.76
CA HIS A 215 18.59 -34.97 -19.05
C HIS A 215 18.55 -33.80 -18.05
N GLU A 216 19.50 -32.87 -18.18
CA GLU A 216 19.60 -31.59 -17.45
C GLU A 216 20.35 -31.64 -16.10
N ASP A 217 21.67 -31.85 -16.10
CA ASP A 217 22.60 -31.24 -15.11
C ASP A 217 24.06 -31.46 -15.53
N ASP A 218 24.39 -31.03 -16.74
CA ASP A 218 25.74 -31.09 -17.31
C ASP A 218 26.49 -29.76 -17.04
N TYR A 219 26.60 -29.38 -15.76
CA TYR A 219 27.18 -28.09 -15.33
C TYR A 219 28.33 -28.22 -14.33
N LEU A 220 29.17 -29.27 -14.41
CA LEU A 220 30.36 -29.34 -13.53
C LEU A 220 31.54 -30.17 -14.05
N SER A 221 31.70 -30.28 -15.36
CA SER A 221 32.89 -30.92 -15.96
C SER A 221 33.72 -29.91 -16.77
N LEU A 222 34.27 -28.92 -16.09
CA LEU A 222 35.33 -28.07 -16.63
C LEU A 222 36.58 -28.20 -15.77
N ASN A 223 37.70 -28.52 -16.43
CA ASN A 223 39.08 -28.61 -15.95
C ASN A 223 39.58 -30.02 -15.59
N LYS A 224 40.33 -30.63 -16.53
CA LYS A 224 41.80 -30.93 -16.42
C LYS A 224 42.16 -32.13 -17.31
N THR A 225 42.41 -31.92 -18.59
CA THR A 225 43.76 -31.90 -19.21
C THR A 225 44.75 -32.98 -18.76
N THR A 226 45.18 -33.76 -19.77
CA THR A 226 46.53 -34.34 -20.00
C THR A 226 46.98 -35.62 -19.28
N GLY A 227 47.41 -36.60 -20.10
CA GLY A 227 48.69 -37.30 -19.88
C GLY A 227 48.66 -38.83 -19.74
N LYS A 228 48.96 -39.55 -20.83
CA LYS A 228 49.45 -40.94 -20.81
C LYS A 228 50.87 -41.02 -20.23
N LYS A 229 51.19 -42.00 -19.36
CA LYS A 229 52.21 -43.07 -19.60
C LYS A 229 52.57 -43.91 -18.36
N LYS A 230 52.62 -45.24 -18.63
CA LYS A 230 53.49 -46.32 -18.15
C LYS A 230 54.44 -46.05 -16.96
N GLY A 231 54.38 -46.95 -15.99
CA GLY A 231 55.35 -47.07 -14.93
C GLY A 231 56.73 -47.62 -15.32
N ARG A 232 57.64 -47.48 -14.37
CA ARG A 232 58.83 -48.31 -14.09
C ARG A 232 59.35 -47.94 -12.71
N GLY A 233 59.92 -48.93 -12.03
CA GLY A 233 60.13 -48.92 -10.58
C GLY A 233 61.49 -48.41 -10.08
N LYS A 234 61.57 -48.43 -8.74
CA LYS A 234 62.72 -48.51 -7.81
C LYS A 234 63.94 -47.62 -8.09
N LYS A 235 64.29 -46.79 -7.09
CA LYS A 235 65.42 -47.06 -6.17
C LYS A 235 65.39 -46.17 -4.92
N LYS A 236 65.82 -46.78 -3.81
CA LYS A 236 65.98 -46.23 -2.45
C LYS A 236 67.03 -45.12 -2.38
N GLY A 237 66.85 -44.18 -1.44
CA GLY A 237 67.90 -43.33 -0.89
C GLY A 237 67.47 -42.86 0.51
N GLY A 238 68.16 -43.32 1.55
CA GLY A 238 67.77 -43.18 2.96
C GLY A 238 68.13 -41.85 3.62
N LEU A 239 67.43 -41.57 4.72
CA LEU A 239 67.60 -40.44 5.63
C LEU A 239 68.82 -40.63 6.56
N LYS A 240 69.48 -39.50 6.91
CA LYS A 240 70.38 -39.39 8.06
C LYS A 240 69.65 -38.64 9.19
N ILE A 241 69.83 -39.15 10.41
CA ILE A 241 69.27 -38.66 11.68
C ILE A 241 69.99 -37.37 12.05
N ASN A 242 69.24 -36.28 12.29
CA ASN A 242 69.78 -35.07 12.91
C ASN A 242 69.31 -35.04 14.37
N GLU A 243 70.16 -34.56 15.27
CA GLU A 243 69.93 -34.30 16.72
C GLU A 243 68.75 -33.35 17.02
N LYS A 244 68.09 -32.88 15.98
CA LYS A 244 66.92 -32.00 16.00
C LYS A 244 65.66 -32.86 16.01
N ILE A 245 64.88 -32.72 17.08
CA ILE A 245 63.58 -33.36 17.16
C ILE A 245 62.65 -32.70 16.15
N MET A 246 62.09 -33.51 15.24
CA MET A 246 60.96 -33.07 14.40
C MET A 246 59.67 -33.42 15.13
N LEU A 247 59.15 -32.45 15.89
CA LEU A 247 57.82 -32.55 16.47
C LEU A 247 56.76 -32.38 15.38
N VAL A 248 55.65 -33.10 15.53
CA VAL A 248 54.48 -32.93 14.66
C VAL A 248 53.95 -31.50 14.88
N PRO A 249 53.57 -30.73 13.83
CA PRO A 249 53.10 -29.35 13.96
C PRO A 249 52.00 -29.17 15.02
N GLU A 250 51.10 -30.15 15.13
CA GLU A 250 50.05 -30.20 16.16
C GLU A 250 50.61 -30.21 17.59
N THR A 251 51.65 -31.00 17.87
CA THR A 251 52.30 -31.00 19.19
C THR A 251 52.96 -29.65 19.52
N ILE A 252 53.49 -28.95 18.51
CA ILE A 252 54.06 -27.60 18.69
C ILE A 252 52.96 -26.60 19.05
N GLU A 253 51.79 -26.69 18.42
CA GLU A 253 50.61 -25.87 18.75
C GLU A 253 50.10 -26.15 20.16
N MET A 254 50.11 -27.41 20.61
CA MET A 254 49.74 -27.81 21.97
C MET A 254 50.71 -27.25 23.04
N PHE A 255 52.02 -27.20 22.74
CA PHE A 255 53.01 -26.53 23.60
C PHE A 255 52.81 -25.01 23.64
N ALA A 256 52.50 -24.38 22.50
CA ALA A 256 52.17 -22.96 22.43
C ALA A 256 50.90 -22.63 23.23
N LEU A 257 49.91 -23.52 23.21
CA LEU A 257 48.65 -23.39 23.95
C LEU A 257 48.86 -23.41 25.48
N LEU A 258 49.85 -24.18 25.95
CA LEU A 258 50.31 -24.22 27.35
C LEU A 258 51.41 -23.19 27.66
N GLU A 259 51.75 -22.31 26.70
CA GLU A 259 52.82 -21.31 26.80
C GLU A 259 54.16 -21.94 27.25
N LEU A 260 54.52 -23.09 26.67
CA LEU A 260 55.80 -23.77 26.86
C LEU A 260 56.55 -23.84 25.53
N GLU A 261 57.88 -23.77 25.59
CA GLU A 261 58.72 -23.94 24.42
C GLU A 261 58.89 -25.44 24.09
N PRO A 262 58.62 -25.88 22.85
CA PRO A 262 58.76 -27.28 22.46
C PRO A 262 60.24 -27.71 22.47
N PRO A 263 60.57 -28.92 22.95
CA PRO A 263 61.96 -29.39 23.02
C PRO A 263 62.52 -29.60 21.60
N SER A 264 63.41 -28.70 21.17
CA SER A 264 64.05 -28.80 19.84
C SER A 264 65.17 -29.85 19.79
N THR A 265 65.64 -30.33 20.94
CA THR A 265 66.78 -31.25 21.09
C THR A 265 66.45 -32.39 22.05
N ILE A 266 67.07 -33.55 21.82
CA ILE A 266 66.86 -34.79 22.60
C ILE A 266 67.23 -34.62 24.08
N ASN A 267 68.28 -33.85 24.38
CA ASN A 267 68.71 -33.60 25.76
C ASN A 267 67.71 -32.71 26.55
N GLY A 268 66.99 -31.82 25.85
CA GLY A 268 66.01 -30.92 26.46
C GLY A 268 64.68 -31.58 26.82
N VAL A 269 64.42 -32.80 26.33
CA VAL A 269 63.15 -33.52 26.54
C VAL A 269 62.90 -33.78 28.03
N SER A 270 63.92 -34.18 28.78
CA SER A 270 63.80 -34.47 30.22
C SER A 270 63.47 -33.22 31.05
N ASP A 271 63.99 -32.05 30.65
CA ASP A 271 63.71 -30.78 31.31
C ASP A 271 62.34 -30.23 30.94
N THR A 272 61.86 -30.45 29.72
CA THR A 272 60.50 -30.08 29.32
C THR A 272 59.44 -30.95 29.99
N VAL A 273 59.72 -32.24 30.23
CA VAL A 273 58.82 -33.14 31.00
C VAL A 273 58.67 -32.66 32.45
N LYS A 274 59.76 -32.25 33.11
CA LYS A 274 59.69 -31.67 34.46
C LYS A 274 58.87 -30.37 34.50
N LYS A 275 59.09 -29.47 33.53
CA LYS A 275 58.31 -28.22 33.39
C LYS A 275 56.83 -28.49 33.13
N LEU A 276 56.48 -29.55 32.40
CA LEU A 276 55.10 -29.98 32.18
C LEU A 276 54.46 -30.53 33.46
N GLN A 277 55.20 -31.30 34.26
CA GLN A 277 54.72 -31.81 35.56
C GLN A 277 54.55 -30.69 36.59
N GLU A 278 55.46 -29.71 36.62
CA GLU A 278 55.33 -28.50 37.45
C GLU A 278 54.11 -27.68 37.04
N LYS A 279 53.88 -27.45 35.74
CA LYS A 279 52.67 -26.78 35.25
C LYS A 279 51.40 -27.58 35.58
N LYS A 280 51.41 -28.92 35.51
CA LYS A 280 50.29 -29.77 35.93
C LYS A 280 49.92 -29.52 37.40
N THR A 281 50.90 -29.56 38.32
CA THR A 281 50.65 -29.28 39.74
C THR A 281 50.21 -27.83 39.99
N TRP A 282 50.70 -26.89 39.19
CA TRP A 282 50.25 -25.50 39.22
C TRP A 282 48.78 -25.35 38.80
N PHE A 283 48.34 -26.06 37.76
CA PHE A 283 46.92 -26.10 37.35
C PHE A 283 46.03 -26.79 38.40
N CYS A 284 46.52 -27.81 39.12
CA CYS A 284 45.78 -28.46 40.22
C CYS A 284 45.52 -27.55 41.44
N THR A 285 46.44 -26.62 41.73
CA THR A 285 46.36 -25.74 42.92
C THR A 285 45.62 -24.43 42.64
N LEU A 286 45.25 -24.18 41.39
CA LEU A 286 44.63 -22.94 40.97
C LEU A 286 43.11 -22.95 41.22
N PRO A 287 42.53 -21.92 41.88
CA PRO A 287 41.08 -21.82 42.03
C PRO A 287 40.41 -21.51 40.67
N ARG A 288 39.15 -21.95 40.51
CA ARG A 288 38.34 -21.73 39.30
C ARG A 288 38.39 -20.25 38.85
N GLY A 289 38.76 -20.01 37.59
CA GLY A 289 38.61 -18.71 36.92
C GLY A 289 39.79 -17.73 37.02
N LYS A 290 40.96 -18.13 37.56
CA LYS A 290 42.12 -17.22 37.65
C LYS A 290 42.93 -17.11 36.35
N VAL A 291 42.90 -18.14 35.51
CA VAL A 291 43.47 -18.16 34.15
C VAL A 291 42.36 -18.63 33.20
N PRO A 292 42.18 -18.02 32.01
CA PRO A 292 41.21 -18.49 31.02
C PRO A 292 41.52 -19.94 30.66
N SER A 293 40.53 -20.83 30.79
CA SER A 293 40.72 -22.22 30.37
C SER A 293 40.94 -22.28 28.86
N LEU A 294 41.62 -23.33 28.37
CA LEU A 294 41.82 -23.58 26.95
C LEU A 294 40.49 -23.63 26.22
N ARG A 295 39.43 -24.12 26.88
CA ARG A 295 38.07 -24.11 26.37
C ARG A 295 37.47 -22.71 26.22
N ASP A 296 37.76 -21.81 27.15
CA ASP A 296 37.36 -20.40 27.04
C ASP A 296 38.11 -19.69 25.92
N LYS A 297 39.41 -19.99 25.75
CA LYS A 297 40.24 -19.47 24.65
C LYS A 297 39.72 -19.99 23.30
N GLN A 298 39.44 -21.29 23.19
CA GLN A 298 38.86 -21.90 21.98
C GLN A 298 37.44 -21.37 21.68
N ARG A 299 36.58 -21.22 22.69
CA ARG A 299 35.23 -20.63 22.53
C ARG A 299 35.31 -19.17 22.09
N ALA A 300 36.27 -18.40 22.60
CA ALA A 300 36.50 -17.02 22.19
C ALA A 300 37.01 -16.92 20.74
N ASP A 301 37.89 -17.82 20.32
CA ASP A 301 38.43 -17.82 18.96
C ASP A 301 37.41 -18.34 17.93
N GLU A 302 36.58 -19.32 18.29
CA GLU A 302 35.42 -19.72 17.49
C GLU A 302 34.38 -18.61 17.37
N ALA A 303 34.12 -17.86 18.45
CA ALA A 303 33.22 -16.72 18.43
C ALA A 303 33.72 -15.63 17.47
N LYS A 304 35.02 -15.33 17.48
CA LYS A 304 35.66 -14.40 16.53
C LYS A 304 35.58 -14.88 15.08
N GLN A 305 35.74 -16.18 14.82
CA GLN A 305 35.59 -16.75 13.47
C GLN A 305 34.13 -16.76 12.99
N LYS A 306 33.15 -16.93 13.89
CA LYS A 306 31.72 -16.87 13.54
C LYS A 306 31.27 -15.43 13.27
N THR A 307 31.80 -14.44 13.98
CA THR A 307 31.52 -13.02 13.71
C THR A 307 32.11 -12.57 12.37
N SER A 308 33.32 -13.01 12.01
CA SER A 308 33.93 -12.67 10.71
C SER A 308 33.21 -13.30 9.52
N ARG A 309 32.59 -14.48 9.70
CA ARG A 309 31.76 -15.12 8.66
C ARG A 309 30.39 -14.45 8.47
N ARG A 310 29.76 -13.94 9.54
CA ARG A 310 28.49 -13.20 9.44
C ARG A 310 28.67 -11.85 8.74
N ASP A 311 29.79 -11.20 8.96
CA ASP A 311 30.11 -9.89 8.35
C ASP A 311 30.36 -10.00 6.83
N HIS A 312 30.82 -11.16 6.35
CA HIS A 312 31.02 -11.40 4.92
C HIS A 312 29.77 -11.87 4.15
N GLY A 313 28.66 -12.14 4.85
CA GLY A 313 27.44 -12.70 4.25
C GLY A 313 26.35 -11.69 3.86
N ASP A 314 26.45 -10.42 4.27
CA ASP A 314 25.37 -9.42 4.13
C ASP A 314 25.62 -8.37 3.04
N PHE A 315 26.51 -8.65 2.08
CA PHE A 315 26.85 -7.71 1.00
C PHE A 315 26.21 -8.04 -0.37
N ASN A 316 25.22 -8.94 -0.43
CA ASN A 316 24.60 -9.25 -1.72
C ASN A 316 23.08 -9.43 -1.66
N GLU A 317 22.35 -8.40 -1.21
CA GLU A 317 20.92 -8.28 -1.50
C GLU A 317 20.41 -6.83 -1.40
N LYS A 318 20.93 -5.92 -2.24
CA LYS A 318 20.28 -4.61 -2.51
C LYS A 318 20.38 -4.22 -3.98
N SER A 319 19.53 -4.81 -4.82
CA SER A 319 19.20 -4.24 -6.13
C SER A 319 17.79 -4.64 -6.58
N SER A 320 16.77 -4.06 -5.95
CA SER A 320 15.54 -3.62 -6.64
C SER A 320 14.58 -2.94 -5.66
N ALA A 321 14.68 -1.62 -5.55
CA ALA A 321 13.57 -0.78 -5.10
C ALA A 321 13.44 0.39 -6.08
N PRO A 322 12.29 0.56 -6.76
CA PRO A 322 12.09 1.67 -7.66
C PRO A 322 11.85 2.96 -6.86
N THR A 323 12.54 4.01 -7.28
CA THR A 323 12.45 5.35 -6.73
C THR A 323 11.09 5.98 -7.07
N SER A 324 10.39 6.50 -6.07
CA SER A 324 9.27 7.43 -6.29
C SER A 324 9.32 8.58 -5.28
N LYS A 325 9.96 9.69 -5.67
CA LYS A 325 9.68 11.03 -5.15
C LYS A 325 10.06 12.08 -6.18
N THR A 326 9.06 12.69 -6.84
CA THR A 326 9.01 14.15 -6.95
C THR A 326 7.56 14.62 -7.04
N SER A 327 7.13 15.36 -6.02
CA SER A 327 5.88 16.13 -6.07
C SER A 327 6.08 17.36 -6.96
N VAL A 328 5.17 17.60 -7.89
CA VAL A 328 5.02 18.92 -8.51
C VAL A 328 3.65 19.47 -8.12
N ARG A 329 3.68 20.48 -7.24
CA ARG A 329 2.54 21.34 -6.97
C ARG A 329 2.35 22.28 -8.15
N GLY A 330 1.09 22.46 -8.56
CA GLY A 330 0.62 23.65 -9.26
C GLY A 330 0.25 23.43 -10.72
N ILE A 331 -0.95 22.92 -10.99
CA ILE A 331 -1.64 23.17 -12.27
C ILE A 331 -3.10 23.55 -11.99
N LYS A 332 -3.48 24.61 -12.70
CA LYS A 332 -4.65 25.48 -12.64
C LYS A 332 -5.94 24.74 -13.00
N VAL A 333 -7.01 25.01 -12.23
CA VAL A 333 -8.39 24.59 -12.52
C VAL A 333 -8.83 25.09 -13.90
N LYS A 334 -9.27 24.18 -14.77
CA LYS A 334 -10.18 24.47 -15.90
C LYS A 334 -11.07 23.25 -16.19
N GLY A 335 -12.38 23.46 -16.04
CA GLY A 335 -13.42 22.91 -16.93
C GLY A 335 -13.65 21.40 -16.95
N PHE A 336 -14.72 20.99 -16.27
CA PHE A 336 -15.44 19.73 -16.47
C PHE A 336 -16.08 19.69 -17.86
N ASN A 337 -15.96 18.58 -18.60
CA ASN A 337 -16.81 18.28 -19.77
C ASN A 337 -17.48 16.91 -19.56
N ALA A 338 -18.81 16.92 -19.55
CA ALA A 338 -19.70 15.81 -19.23
C ALA A 338 -19.96 14.84 -20.42
N ALA A 339 -18.96 14.59 -21.25
CA ALA A 339 -19.12 13.80 -22.49
C ALA A 339 -18.35 12.46 -22.51
N ASP A 340 -17.61 12.13 -21.45
CA ASP A 340 -16.70 10.96 -21.45
C ASP A 340 -17.19 9.78 -20.57
N LEU A 341 -18.45 9.80 -20.13
CA LEU A 341 -19.05 8.73 -19.33
C LEU A 341 -19.81 7.68 -20.15
N SER A 342 -19.90 7.84 -21.48
CA SER A 342 -20.61 6.89 -22.36
C SER A 342 -19.72 5.79 -22.94
N ALA A 343 -18.47 5.65 -22.48
CA ALA A 343 -17.50 4.67 -23.02
C ALA A 343 -16.96 3.68 -21.95
N VAL A 344 -17.56 3.64 -20.75
CA VAL A 344 -17.07 2.79 -19.64
C VAL A 344 -17.92 1.53 -19.42
N ASP A 345 -18.83 1.20 -20.34
CA ASP A 345 -19.63 -0.03 -20.25
C ASP A 345 -18.84 -1.33 -20.54
N ASP A 346 -17.56 -1.24 -20.93
CA ASP A 346 -16.72 -2.41 -21.24
C ASP A 346 -15.60 -2.71 -20.22
N ALA A 347 -15.53 -2.01 -19.08
CA ALA A 347 -14.42 -2.16 -18.13
C ALA A 347 -14.66 -3.15 -16.97
N PHE A 348 -15.81 -3.85 -16.94
CA PHE A 348 -16.07 -4.89 -15.92
C PHE A 348 -16.47 -6.22 -16.58
N PRO A 349 -15.62 -7.26 -16.52
CA PRO A 349 -15.99 -8.58 -17.02
C PRO A 349 -17.17 -9.13 -16.20
N SER A 350 -18.30 -9.35 -16.88
CA SER A 350 -19.49 -9.94 -16.28
C SER A 350 -19.23 -11.36 -15.74
N LEU A 351 -19.67 -11.62 -14.52
CA LEU A 351 -19.63 -12.93 -13.89
C LEU A 351 -20.64 -13.88 -14.59
N PRO A 352 -20.30 -15.16 -14.79
CA PRO A 352 -21.17 -16.10 -15.49
C PRO A 352 -22.38 -16.42 -14.61
N GLY A 353 -23.58 -16.05 -15.06
CA GLY A 353 -24.83 -16.49 -14.42
C GLY A 353 -25.99 -15.49 -14.32
N ALA A 354 -25.84 -14.25 -14.79
CA ALA A 354 -26.93 -13.26 -14.70
C ALA A 354 -27.26 -12.64 -16.08
N ASN A 355 -28.23 -13.22 -16.78
CA ASN A 355 -28.89 -12.57 -17.92
C ASN A 355 -30.06 -11.71 -17.39
N PRO A 356 -30.04 -10.37 -17.52
CA PRO A 356 -31.24 -9.58 -17.31
C PRO A 356 -32.15 -9.67 -18.55
N LYS A 357 -33.39 -10.12 -18.33
CA LYS A 357 -34.47 -10.10 -19.34
C LYS A 357 -34.72 -8.65 -19.79
N LYS A 358 -34.64 -8.41 -21.10
CA LYS A 358 -35.13 -7.17 -21.73
C LYS A 358 -36.65 -7.30 -21.89
N ASP A 359 -37.41 -6.71 -20.98
CA ASP A 359 -38.83 -6.43 -21.21
C ASP A 359 -38.94 -5.08 -21.93
N THR A 360 -38.99 -5.11 -23.26
CA THR A 360 -39.49 -3.99 -24.06
C THR A 360 -40.98 -4.21 -24.31
N GLY A 361 -41.82 -3.59 -23.48
CA GLY A 361 -43.24 -3.45 -23.75
C GLY A 361 -43.47 -2.39 -24.83
N ALA A 362 -43.93 -2.81 -26.01
CA ALA A 362 -44.57 -1.94 -26.98
C ALA A 362 -45.85 -2.65 -27.47
N ALA A 363 -46.99 -2.09 -27.09
CA ALA A 363 -48.30 -2.57 -27.48
C ALA A 363 -48.71 -2.01 -28.87
N GLN A 364 -49.34 -2.90 -29.64
CA GLN A 364 -50.36 -2.69 -30.68
C GLN A 364 -49.97 -2.08 -32.04
N GLN A 365 -50.13 -2.91 -33.08
CA GLN A 365 -51.13 -2.65 -34.12
C GLN A 365 -51.52 -3.97 -34.83
N THR A 366 -52.76 -4.39 -34.62
CA THR A 366 -53.43 -5.46 -35.36
C THR A 366 -53.93 -4.91 -36.70
N LYS A 367 -53.43 -5.45 -37.82
CA LYS A 367 -54.13 -5.48 -39.11
C LYS A 367 -54.30 -6.94 -39.48
N VAL A 368 -55.53 -7.41 -39.45
CA VAL A 368 -55.93 -8.70 -40.02
C VAL A 368 -56.35 -8.39 -41.46
N SER A 369 -55.65 -9.02 -42.40
CA SER A 369 -56.10 -9.22 -43.76
C SER A 369 -56.30 -10.73 -43.92
N ASP A 370 -57.54 -11.14 -44.11
CA ASP A 370 -57.97 -12.29 -44.93
C ASP A 370 -59.38 -11.99 -45.43
#